data_AF-A0A815GV20-F1
#
_entry.id   AF-A0A815GV20-F1
#
_cell.length_a   1.000
_cell.length_b   1.000
_cell.length_c   1.000
_cell.angle_alpha   90.00
_cell.angle_beta   90.00
_cell.angle_gamma   90.00
#
_symmetry.space_group_name_H-M   'P 1'
#
loop_
_entity.id
_entity.type
_entity.pdbx_description
1 polymer ?
#
loop_
_entity_poly.entity_id
_entity_poly.type
_entity_poly.pdbx_seq_one_letter_code
_entity_poly.pdbx_strand_id
1 'polypeptide(L)'
;MIDGRPIFRATMAKNRFKILLRFCRFDNIATRDERLKEDKLAPVRDLWVMFLAQLRACYTPGGSLSVDGQLIPTRSRCNFRQYIPSKPGKYGLRIFWCYDSDTVYPLNGEVYLGRQSQAAGVGRNTSPICNLVKRLVQPWINTGRTITTGVQTSLVGTIRRNKKEIPQELQSDPYRPEQSSIFCFDRQITLVSYVPKKRDAMILLSTLHHDKAIDNEKKNKPEIILYYNEIKGGVDRMDQMVQTYSCKRKTKHWPMTFFFNMIVGAVAAFVVWTIKKSTMERKETSSSTVIFVTIGF
;
A
#
# COMPACT_ATOMS: atom_id res chain seq x y z
N MET A 1 -18.76 20.54 -35.79
CA MET A 1 -18.68 20.70 -34.32
C MET A 1 -17.31 20.28 -33.82
N ILE A 2 -16.59 21.22 -33.22
CA ILE A 2 -15.31 20.96 -32.57
C ILE A 2 -15.62 20.39 -31.19
N ASP A 3 -15.60 19.06 -31.08
CA ASP A 3 -15.96 18.38 -29.84
C ASP A 3 -14.70 18.11 -28.99
N GLY A 4 -14.65 18.65 -27.77
CA GLY A 4 -13.62 18.39 -26.75
C GLY A 4 -12.64 19.53 -26.43
N ARG A 5 -11.99 19.43 -25.26
CA ARG A 5 -11.06 20.46 -24.75
C ARG A 5 -9.89 20.71 -25.71
N PRO A 6 -9.55 21.97 -26.04
CA PRO A 6 -8.48 22.31 -26.98
C PRO A 6 -7.12 21.67 -26.67
N ILE A 7 -6.78 21.52 -25.38
CA ILE A 7 -5.52 20.95 -24.90
C ILE A 7 -5.20 19.56 -25.50
N PHE A 8 -6.22 18.72 -25.73
CA PHE A 8 -6.00 17.39 -26.30
C PHE A 8 -5.63 17.45 -27.78
N ARG A 9 -6.26 18.37 -28.53
CA ARG A 9 -6.02 18.55 -29.96
C ARG A 9 -4.68 19.24 -30.22
N ALA A 10 -4.26 20.13 -29.32
CA ALA A 10 -2.94 20.72 -29.31
C ALA A 10 -1.84 19.67 -29.05
N THR A 11 -2.15 18.61 -28.30
CA THR A 11 -1.18 17.54 -28.02
C THR A 11 -1.05 16.56 -29.20
N MET A 12 -2.16 15.98 -29.67
CA MET A 12 -2.15 15.07 -30.83
C MET A 12 -3.55 14.85 -31.42
N ALA A 13 -3.58 14.47 -32.71
CA ALA A 13 -4.82 14.06 -33.37
C ALA A 13 -5.44 12.82 -32.71
N LYS A 14 -6.78 12.81 -32.58
CA LYS A 14 -7.57 11.73 -31.97
C LYS A 14 -7.27 10.35 -32.57
N ASN A 15 -7.12 10.27 -33.89
CA ASN A 15 -6.86 9.01 -34.58
C ASN A 15 -5.45 8.48 -34.27
N ARG A 16 -4.44 9.36 -34.24
CA ARG A 16 -3.08 9.00 -33.83
C ARG A 16 -3.07 8.46 -32.40
N PHE A 17 -3.74 9.15 -31.46
CA PHE A 17 -3.86 8.69 -30.08
C PHE A 17 -4.47 7.28 -29.98
N LYS A 18 -5.56 7.02 -30.70
CA LYS A 18 -6.21 5.69 -30.72
C LYS A 18 -5.29 4.60 -31.30
N ILE A 19 -4.54 4.90 -32.35
CA ILE A 19 -3.56 3.96 -32.95
C ILE A 19 -2.48 3.63 -31.93
N LEU A 20 -1.86 4.64 -31.31
CA LEU A 20 -0.82 4.43 -30.30
C LEU A 20 -1.33 3.60 -29.11
N LEU A 21 -2.53 3.91 -28.60
CA LEU A 21 -3.14 3.11 -27.53
C LEU A 21 -3.40 1.65 -27.92
N ARG A 22 -3.70 1.36 -29.18
CA ARG A 22 -3.96 0.00 -29.66
C ARG A 22 -2.67 -0.84 -29.76
N PHE A 23 -1.59 -0.22 -30.21
CA PHE A 23 -0.33 -0.91 -30.52
C PHE A 23 0.74 -0.82 -29.42
N CYS A 24 0.52 -0.04 -28.37
CA CYS A 24 1.41 0.01 -27.22
C CYS A 24 1.63 -1.38 -26.59
N ARG A 25 2.90 -1.78 -26.46
CA ARG A 25 3.39 -3.04 -25.87
C ARG A 25 4.60 -2.72 -24.98
N PHE A 26 4.88 -3.59 -24.02
CA PHE A 26 5.91 -3.36 -23.00
C PHE A 26 6.93 -4.50 -22.91
N ASP A 27 6.99 -5.35 -23.94
CA ASP A 27 7.85 -6.52 -23.98
C ASP A 27 8.15 -6.97 -25.42
N ASN A 28 9.14 -7.86 -25.57
CA ASN A 28 9.46 -8.49 -26.83
C ASN A 28 8.53 -9.70 -27.08
N ILE A 29 7.81 -9.68 -28.20
CA ILE A 29 6.90 -10.77 -28.60
C ILE A 29 7.65 -12.07 -28.90
N ALA A 30 8.87 -12.00 -29.42
CA ALA A 30 9.64 -13.18 -29.84
C ALA A 30 9.97 -14.11 -28.66
N THR A 31 10.14 -13.56 -27.46
CA THR A 31 10.49 -14.33 -26.24
C THR A 31 9.31 -14.47 -25.27
N ARG A 32 8.13 -13.95 -25.62
CA ARG A 32 6.99 -13.88 -24.69
C ARG A 32 6.47 -15.25 -24.31
N ASP A 33 6.34 -16.15 -25.28
CA ASP A 33 5.72 -17.46 -25.06
C ASP A 33 6.54 -18.34 -24.12
N GLU A 34 7.88 -18.25 -24.18
CA GLU A 34 8.76 -18.91 -23.23
C GLU A 34 8.65 -18.29 -21.83
N ARG A 35 8.73 -16.97 -21.71
CA ARG A 35 8.61 -16.27 -20.42
C ARG A 35 7.27 -16.51 -19.74
N LEU A 36 6.18 -16.67 -20.50
CA LEU A 36 4.84 -16.95 -19.97
C LEU A 36 4.72 -18.33 -19.31
N LYS A 37 5.62 -19.28 -19.62
CA LYS A 37 5.65 -20.60 -18.95
C LYS A 37 5.99 -20.48 -17.47
N GLU A 38 6.78 -19.47 -17.11
CA GLU A 38 7.24 -19.24 -15.74
C GLU A 38 6.55 -18.03 -15.09
N ASP A 39 6.36 -16.95 -15.83
CA ASP A 39 5.84 -15.69 -15.30
C ASP A 39 4.63 -15.18 -16.10
N LYS A 40 3.45 -15.27 -15.47
CA LYS A 40 2.22 -14.70 -16.03
C LYS A 40 2.27 -13.17 -16.21
N LEU A 41 3.18 -12.47 -15.51
CA LEU A 41 3.37 -11.02 -15.66
C LEU A 41 4.34 -10.66 -16.81
N ALA A 42 4.90 -11.63 -17.53
CA ALA A 42 5.89 -11.40 -18.59
C ALA A 42 5.59 -10.21 -19.53
N PRO A 43 4.34 -9.94 -19.97
CA PRO A 43 4.04 -8.81 -20.84
C PRO A 43 4.32 -7.41 -20.28
N VAL A 44 4.52 -7.27 -18.96
CA VAL A 44 4.83 -5.99 -18.29
C VAL A 44 5.95 -6.13 -17.26
N ARG A 45 6.59 -7.30 -17.14
CA ARG A 45 7.54 -7.61 -16.06
C ARG A 45 8.71 -6.64 -16.05
N ASP A 46 9.33 -6.40 -17.19
CA ASP A 46 10.54 -5.58 -17.28
C ASP A 46 10.24 -4.14 -16.89
N LEU A 47 9.16 -3.57 -17.46
CA LEU A 47 8.65 -2.26 -17.09
C LEU A 47 8.34 -2.15 -15.59
N TRP A 48 7.73 -3.17 -15.00
CA TRP A 48 7.39 -3.20 -13.58
C TRP A 48 8.64 -3.20 -12.70
N VAL A 49 9.65 -4.01 -13.03
CA VAL A 49 10.91 -4.07 -12.29
C VAL A 49 11.64 -2.73 -12.35
N MET A 50 11.72 -2.12 -13.54
CA MET A 50 12.32 -0.79 -13.73
C MET A 50 11.60 0.27 -12.88
N PHE A 51 10.27 0.26 -12.91
CA PHE A 51 9.46 1.21 -12.14
C PHE A 51 9.68 1.09 -10.63
N LEU A 52 9.67 -0.14 -10.09
CA LEU A 52 9.93 -0.38 -8.66
C LEU A 52 11.37 -0.04 -8.26
N ALA A 53 12.35 -0.24 -9.15
CA ALA A 53 13.72 0.19 -8.90
C ALA A 53 13.79 1.71 -8.76
N GLN A 54 13.10 2.45 -9.63
CA GLN A 54 13.06 3.91 -9.57
C GLN A 54 12.38 4.43 -8.30
N LEU A 55 11.25 3.84 -7.89
CA LEU A 55 10.57 4.23 -6.65
C LEU A 55 11.50 4.11 -5.43
N ARG A 56 12.24 3.00 -5.33
CA ARG A 56 13.20 2.77 -4.23
C ARG A 56 14.38 3.72 -4.29
N ALA A 57 14.87 4.06 -5.48
CA ALA A 57 16.00 4.97 -5.63
C ALA A 57 15.65 6.43 -5.31
N CYS A 58 14.40 6.83 -5.50
CA CYS A 58 13.97 8.23 -5.34
C CYS A 58 13.61 8.63 -3.91
N TYR A 59 13.50 7.68 -2.97
CA TYR A 59 12.93 7.96 -1.66
C TYR A 59 13.51 7.05 -0.57
N THR A 60 13.86 7.66 0.57
CA THR A 60 14.22 6.93 1.79
C THR A 60 13.03 7.00 2.75
N PRO A 61 12.43 5.86 3.13
CA PRO A 61 11.26 5.88 4.01
C PRO A 61 11.58 6.27 5.44
N GLY A 62 10.57 6.82 6.11
CA GLY A 62 10.56 7.10 7.53
C GLY A 62 10.51 5.86 8.42
N GLY A 63 10.03 6.04 9.65
CA GLY A 63 10.03 5.01 10.69
C GLY A 63 8.95 3.95 10.52
N SER A 64 7.86 4.25 9.81
CA SER A 64 6.66 3.42 9.74
C SER A 64 6.33 3.02 8.30
N LEU A 65 6.18 1.71 8.07
CA LEU A 65 5.80 1.15 6.79
C LEU A 65 4.45 0.43 6.87
N SER A 66 3.63 0.55 5.83
CA SER A 66 2.34 -0.13 5.71
C SER A 66 2.34 -1.06 4.49
N VAL A 67 1.71 -2.24 4.61
CA VAL A 67 1.45 -3.13 3.46
C VAL A 67 -0.04 -3.36 3.29
N ASP A 68 -0.55 -3.14 2.09
CA ASP A 68 -1.94 -3.48 1.76
C ASP A 68 -2.15 -3.82 0.28
N GLY A 69 -3.32 -4.39 -0.04
CA GLY A 69 -3.73 -4.79 -1.36
C GLY A 69 -4.61 -3.76 -2.07
N GLN A 70 -4.12 -3.25 -3.20
CA GLN A 70 -4.89 -2.50 -4.18
C GLN A 70 -5.57 -3.45 -5.18
N LEU A 71 -6.84 -3.19 -5.51
CA LEU A 71 -7.56 -3.86 -6.59
C LEU A 71 -7.75 -2.89 -7.75
N ILE A 72 -7.16 -3.20 -8.91
CA ILE A 72 -7.28 -2.43 -10.14
C ILE A 72 -8.48 -2.96 -10.94
N PRO A 73 -9.61 -2.23 -11.01
CA PRO A 73 -10.81 -2.76 -11.64
C PRO A 73 -10.59 -2.99 -13.13
N THR A 74 -10.88 -4.20 -13.62
CA THR A 74 -10.83 -4.52 -15.04
C THR A 74 -11.71 -5.70 -15.39
N ARG A 75 -12.33 -5.63 -16.57
CA ARG A 75 -13.03 -6.77 -17.19
C ARG A 75 -12.23 -7.40 -18.33
N SER A 76 -11.00 -6.93 -18.57
CA SER A 76 -10.08 -7.54 -19.54
C SER A 76 -9.85 -9.02 -19.20
N ARG A 77 -9.61 -9.83 -20.24
CA ARG A 77 -9.27 -11.25 -20.06
C ARG A 77 -7.85 -11.32 -19.49
N CYS A 78 -7.71 -11.96 -18.33
CA CYS A 78 -6.45 -12.14 -17.64
C CYS A 78 -6.55 -13.37 -16.72
N ASN A 79 -5.53 -14.24 -16.76
CA ASN A 79 -5.53 -15.54 -16.07
C ASN A 79 -5.41 -15.43 -14.54
N PHE A 80 -5.11 -14.25 -14.02
CA PHE A 80 -4.93 -13.99 -12.58
C PHE A 80 -5.82 -12.84 -12.08
N ARG A 81 -6.91 -12.55 -12.82
CA ARG A 81 -7.95 -11.62 -12.37
C ARG A 81 -8.63 -12.17 -11.11
N GLN A 82 -8.74 -11.35 -10.08
CA GLN A 82 -9.44 -11.69 -8.84
C GLN A 82 -10.85 -11.13 -8.80
N TYR A 83 -11.72 -11.83 -8.06
CA TYR A 83 -13.03 -11.36 -7.64
C TYR A 83 -13.00 -11.04 -6.14
N ILE A 84 -13.32 -9.80 -5.76
CA ILE A 84 -13.38 -9.32 -4.38
C ILE A 84 -14.77 -8.68 -4.18
N PRO A 85 -15.74 -9.40 -3.60
CA PRO A 85 -17.12 -8.92 -3.47
C PRO A 85 -17.27 -7.60 -2.73
N SER A 86 -16.40 -7.33 -1.76
CA SER A 86 -16.45 -6.18 -0.86
C SER A 86 -15.92 -4.87 -1.47
N LYS A 87 -15.22 -4.93 -2.62
CA LYS A 87 -14.68 -3.72 -3.27
C LYS A 87 -15.64 -3.25 -4.38
N PRO A 88 -15.83 -1.93 -4.60
CA PRO A 88 -16.73 -1.41 -5.63
C PRO A 88 -16.44 -1.97 -7.04
N GLY A 89 -15.16 -2.04 -7.40
CA GLY A 89 -14.68 -2.69 -8.62
C GLY A 89 -14.40 -4.17 -8.42
N LYS A 90 -15.45 -4.99 -8.25
CA LYS A 90 -15.35 -6.39 -7.78
C LYS A 90 -14.38 -7.29 -8.56
N TYR A 91 -14.11 -7.01 -9.84
CA TYR A 91 -13.21 -7.78 -10.68
C TYR A 91 -11.99 -6.95 -11.06
N GLY A 92 -10.79 -7.48 -10.83
CA GLY A 92 -9.58 -6.70 -11.07
C GLY A 92 -8.26 -7.44 -10.99
N LEU A 93 -7.18 -6.73 -11.28
CA LEU A 93 -5.81 -7.17 -10.98
C LEU A 93 -5.49 -6.74 -9.55
N ARG A 94 -4.95 -7.63 -8.73
CA ARG A 94 -4.57 -7.30 -7.35
C ARG A 94 -3.07 -7.07 -7.25
N ILE A 95 -2.68 -5.94 -6.67
CA ILE A 95 -1.29 -5.61 -6.35
C ILE A 95 -1.22 -5.40 -4.84
N PHE A 96 -0.25 -6.02 -4.19
CA PHE A 96 0.12 -5.70 -2.82
C PHE A 96 1.26 -4.70 -2.85
N TRP A 97 1.11 -3.64 -2.11
CA TRP A 97 2.05 -2.53 -2.07
C TRP A 97 2.60 -2.37 -0.67
N CYS A 98 3.87 -1.98 -0.59
CA CYS A 98 4.50 -1.44 0.61
C CYS A 98 4.64 0.07 0.44
N TYR A 99 4.21 0.81 1.45
CA TYR A 99 4.21 2.26 1.49
C TYR A 99 4.93 2.76 2.74
N ASP A 100 5.45 3.98 2.66
CA ASP A 100 5.70 4.78 3.85
C ASP A 100 4.36 5.27 4.43
N SER A 101 4.11 4.99 5.70
CA SER A 101 2.84 5.31 6.37
C SER A 101 2.61 6.82 6.51
N ASP A 102 3.68 7.59 6.68
CA ASP A 102 3.59 9.02 6.99
C ASP A 102 3.33 9.83 5.72
N THR A 103 4.10 9.54 4.68
CA THR A 103 4.07 10.27 3.41
C THR A 103 3.22 9.61 2.33
N VAL A 104 2.78 8.36 2.57
CA VAL A 104 2.00 7.56 1.63
C VAL A 104 2.80 7.23 0.35
N TYR A 105 4.14 7.33 0.42
CA TYR A 105 5.02 7.06 -0.71
C TYR A 105 5.04 5.56 -1.06
N PRO A 106 4.80 5.16 -2.33
CA PRO A 106 4.91 3.77 -2.75
C PRO A 106 6.37 3.33 -2.86
N LEU A 107 6.76 2.34 -2.05
CA LEU A 107 8.14 1.86 -1.98
C LEU A 107 8.36 0.61 -2.84
N ASN A 108 7.47 -0.36 -2.73
CA ASN A 108 7.59 -1.64 -3.42
C ASN A 108 6.21 -2.23 -3.73
N GLY A 109 6.12 -3.13 -4.70
CA GLY A 109 4.86 -3.75 -5.08
C GLY A 109 5.01 -5.15 -5.67
N GLU A 110 4.08 -6.03 -5.33
CA GLU A 110 4.01 -7.40 -5.82
C GLU A 110 2.63 -7.71 -6.37
N VAL A 111 2.57 -8.12 -7.63
CA VAL A 111 1.32 -8.46 -8.31
C VAL A 111 0.89 -9.86 -7.90
N TYR A 112 -0.38 -10.03 -7.54
CA TYR A 112 -0.94 -11.34 -7.28
C TYR A 112 -1.22 -12.08 -8.60
N LEU A 113 -0.50 -13.16 -8.86
CA LEU A 113 -0.57 -13.94 -10.11
C LEU A 113 -1.30 -15.28 -9.96
N GLY A 114 -1.87 -15.55 -8.78
CA GLY A 114 -2.44 -16.86 -8.44
C GLY A 114 -1.37 -17.95 -8.41
N ARG A 115 -1.77 -19.20 -8.63
CA ARG A 115 -0.83 -20.33 -8.72
C ARG A 115 0.04 -20.21 -9.98
N GLN A 116 1.35 -20.29 -9.83
CA GLN A 116 2.31 -20.46 -10.93
C GLN A 116 2.99 -21.82 -10.83
N SER A 117 3.31 -22.43 -11.98
CA SER A 117 4.16 -23.61 -12.07
C SER A 117 5.55 -23.24 -11.57
N GLN A 118 6.04 -23.93 -10.53
CA GLN A 118 7.41 -23.71 -10.06
C GLN A 118 8.37 -24.38 -11.06
N ALA A 119 9.15 -23.59 -11.77
CA ALA A 119 10.45 -24.06 -12.25
C ALA A 119 11.40 -24.11 -11.05
N ALA A 120 12.08 -25.24 -10.85
CA ALA A 120 12.98 -25.47 -9.73
C ALA A 120 14.03 -24.35 -9.64
N GLY A 121 14.02 -23.56 -8.55
CA GLY A 121 15.15 -22.68 -8.21
C GLY A 121 14.82 -21.27 -7.74
N VAL A 122 13.63 -20.71 -7.98
CA VAL A 122 13.30 -19.35 -7.49
C VAL A 122 11.90 -19.32 -6.90
N GLY A 123 11.82 -19.23 -5.57
CA GLY A 123 10.59 -19.24 -4.78
C GLY A 123 9.66 -18.03 -5.02
N ARG A 124 9.06 -17.96 -6.21
CA ARG A 124 8.09 -16.93 -6.58
C ARG A 124 6.72 -17.58 -6.77
N ASN A 125 5.74 -17.06 -6.01
CA ASN A 125 4.29 -17.17 -6.24
C ASN A 125 3.53 -18.43 -5.79
N THR A 126 3.95 -19.10 -4.71
CA THR A 126 3.07 -20.09 -4.03
C THR A 126 3.06 -20.03 -2.51
N SER A 127 3.85 -19.16 -1.90
CA SER A 127 3.96 -19.12 -0.44
C SER A 127 2.85 -18.29 0.24
N PRO A 128 2.46 -18.60 1.49
CA PRO A 128 1.48 -17.85 2.29
C PRO A 128 1.72 -16.34 2.32
N ILE A 129 0.69 -15.55 2.66
CA ILE A 129 0.74 -14.08 2.85
C ILE A 129 1.93 -13.64 3.71
N CYS A 130 2.37 -14.45 4.68
CA CYS A 130 3.52 -14.15 5.53
C CYS A 130 4.82 -14.00 4.71
N ASN A 131 5.01 -14.76 3.65
CA ASN A 131 6.17 -14.65 2.78
C ASN A 131 6.04 -13.47 1.80
N LEU A 132 4.81 -13.05 1.46
CA LEU A 132 4.58 -11.84 0.67
C LEU A 132 5.04 -10.59 1.41
N VAL A 133 4.63 -10.44 2.68
CA VAL A 133 5.06 -9.31 3.51
C VAL A 133 6.59 -9.28 3.61
N LYS A 134 7.21 -10.42 3.97
CA LYS A 134 8.68 -10.53 4.02
C LYS A 134 9.35 -10.12 2.72
N ARG A 135 8.83 -10.53 1.55
CA ARG A 135 9.40 -10.15 0.25
C ARG A 135 9.25 -8.67 -0.07
N LEU A 136 8.08 -8.10 0.21
CA LEU A 136 7.80 -6.68 -0.04
C LEU A 136 8.71 -5.78 0.79
N VAL A 137 8.92 -6.15 2.05
CA VAL A 137 9.66 -5.36 3.02
C VAL A 137 11.12 -5.76 3.17
N GLN A 138 11.58 -6.79 2.46
CA GLN A 138 12.94 -7.34 2.55
C GLN A 138 14.04 -6.28 2.58
N PRO A 139 13.99 -5.19 1.77
CA PRO A 139 15.00 -4.15 1.81
C PRO A 139 15.08 -3.35 3.11
N TRP A 140 14.03 -3.38 3.94
CA TRP A 140 13.90 -2.60 5.18
C TRP A 140 13.80 -3.47 6.44
N ILE A 141 14.02 -4.78 6.32
CA ILE A 141 14.17 -5.67 7.48
C ILE A 141 15.47 -5.27 8.21
N ASN A 142 15.44 -5.28 9.55
CA ASN A 142 16.57 -4.93 10.43
C ASN A 142 17.06 -3.47 10.35
N THR A 143 16.32 -2.55 9.74
CA THR A 143 16.70 -1.12 9.74
C THR A 143 16.10 -0.32 10.90
N GLY A 144 15.56 -0.98 11.93
CA GLY A 144 14.86 -0.33 13.05
C GLY A 144 13.51 0.31 12.70
N ARG A 145 12.95 0.04 11.51
CA ARG A 145 11.64 0.55 11.08
C ARG A 145 10.50 -0.35 11.55
N THR A 146 9.38 0.26 11.91
CA THR A 146 8.11 -0.43 12.20
C THR A 146 7.43 -0.82 10.90
N ILE A 147 7.01 -2.08 10.80
CA ILE A 147 6.25 -2.58 9.66
C ILE A 147 4.88 -3.00 10.17
N THR A 148 3.87 -2.27 9.73
CA THR A 148 2.46 -2.57 10.00
C THR A 148 2.01 -3.64 9.02
N THR A 149 2.56 -4.85 9.15
CA THR A 149 2.06 -6.16 8.70
C THR A 149 3.01 -7.29 9.09
N GLY A 150 2.41 -8.45 9.40
CA GLY A 150 2.85 -9.56 10.25
C GLY A 150 4.27 -10.14 10.35
N VAL A 151 5.42 -9.51 10.07
CA VAL A 151 6.71 -10.22 10.33
C VAL A 151 7.98 -9.39 10.67
N GLN A 152 8.69 -9.86 11.71
CA GLN A 152 10.12 -9.68 12.09
C GLN A 152 10.69 -8.29 12.40
N THR A 153 9.96 -7.21 12.16
CA THR A 153 10.19 -5.90 12.81
C THR A 153 9.03 -5.61 13.75
N SER A 154 9.10 -4.49 14.47
CA SER A 154 7.99 -4.07 15.32
C SER A 154 6.68 -4.04 14.50
N LEU A 155 5.69 -4.79 14.97
CA LEU A 155 4.50 -5.15 14.23
C LEU A 155 3.26 -4.58 14.93
N VAL A 156 2.37 -3.98 14.17
CA VAL A 156 0.99 -3.68 14.59
C VAL A 156 0.03 -4.17 13.53
N GLY A 157 -1.04 -4.87 13.91
CA GLY A 157 -2.03 -5.31 12.94
C GLY A 157 -3.20 -6.07 13.55
N THR A 158 -4.26 -6.22 12.76
CA THR A 158 -5.43 -7.01 13.16
C THR A 158 -5.20 -8.50 12.99
N ILE A 159 -5.69 -9.29 13.94
CA ILE A 159 -5.69 -10.74 13.85
C ILE A 159 -7.13 -11.22 13.65
N ARG A 160 -7.30 -12.23 12.79
CA ARG A 160 -8.60 -12.88 12.61
C ARG A 160 -8.97 -13.65 13.87
N ARG A 161 -10.22 -13.48 14.33
CA ARG A 161 -10.77 -14.13 15.54
C ARG A 161 -10.65 -15.66 15.55
N ASN A 162 -10.63 -16.29 14.39
CA ASN A 162 -10.60 -17.75 14.23
C ASN A 162 -9.21 -18.38 14.37
N LYS A 163 -8.24 -17.65 14.93
CA LYS A 163 -6.88 -18.14 15.20
C LYS A 163 -6.85 -18.88 16.53
N LYS A 164 -6.27 -20.09 16.53
CA LYS A 164 -6.23 -20.99 17.70
C LYS A 164 -5.36 -20.42 18.82
N GLU A 165 -4.44 -19.54 18.45
CA GLU A 165 -3.48 -18.87 19.31
C GLU A 165 -4.12 -17.72 20.12
N ILE A 166 -5.38 -17.38 19.86
CA ILE A 166 -6.10 -16.32 20.57
C ILE A 166 -6.84 -16.92 21.78
N PRO A 167 -6.54 -16.46 23.02
CA PRO A 167 -7.27 -16.84 24.22
C PRO A 167 -8.79 -16.57 24.09
N GLN A 168 -9.61 -17.43 24.70
CA GLN A 168 -11.08 -17.30 24.63
C GLN A 168 -11.58 -15.98 25.24
N GLU A 169 -10.86 -15.46 26.23
CA GLU A 169 -11.14 -14.20 26.93
C GLU A 169 -11.06 -12.98 26.00
N LEU A 170 -10.27 -13.06 24.93
CA LEU A 170 -10.17 -11.99 23.93
C LEU A 170 -11.25 -12.07 22.86
N GLN A 171 -12.06 -13.14 22.84
CA GLN A 171 -13.13 -13.30 21.85
C GLN A 171 -14.30 -12.35 22.14
N SER A 172 -15.22 -12.30 21.17
CA SER A 172 -16.44 -11.51 21.33
C SER A 172 -17.39 -12.19 22.31
N ASP A 173 -17.77 -11.48 23.34
CA ASP A 173 -18.71 -11.94 24.37
C ASP A 173 -19.92 -10.97 24.43
N PRO A 174 -21.17 -11.46 24.38
CA PRO A 174 -22.37 -10.64 24.55
C PRO A 174 -22.42 -9.82 25.85
N TYR A 175 -21.76 -10.27 26.91
CA TYR A 175 -21.73 -9.61 28.21
C TYR A 175 -20.66 -8.51 28.30
N ARG A 176 -19.72 -8.44 27.34
CA ARG A 176 -18.71 -7.38 27.34
C ARG A 176 -19.34 -6.02 27.01
N PRO A 177 -19.09 -4.99 27.83
CA PRO A 177 -19.62 -3.66 27.58
C PRO A 177 -18.98 -3.04 26.34
N GLU A 178 -19.72 -2.13 25.69
CA GLU A 178 -19.17 -1.32 24.60
C GLU A 178 -18.00 -0.47 25.11
N GLN A 179 -17.03 -0.23 24.23
CA GLN A 179 -15.81 0.53 24.51
C GLN A 179 -14.89 -0.13 25.56
N SER A 180 -15.14 -1.39 25.93
CA SER A 180 -14.23 -2.15 26.79
C SER A 180 -13.04 -2.71 26.03
N SER A 181 -11.90 -2.82 26.71
CA SER A 181 -10.69 -3.45 26.20
C SER A 181 -10.17 -4.51 27.16
N ILE A 182 -9.64 -5.61 26.61
CA ILE A 182 -8.91 -6.65 27.35
C ILE A 182 -7.54 -6.75 26.71
N PHE A 183 -6.50 -6.74 27.54
CA PHE A 183 -5.11 -6.86 27.12
C PHE A 183 -4.55 -8.20 27.57
N CYS A 184 -3.79 -8.84 26.70
CA CYS A 184 -3.00 -10.03 27.00
C CYS A 184 -1.55 -9.73 26.62
N PHE A 185 -0.64 -9.93 27.58
CA PHE A 185 0.77 -9.63 27.43
C PHE A 185 1.56 -10.93 27.39
N ASP A 186 2.46 -10.99 26.43
CA ASP A 186 3.58 -11.93 26.37
C ASP A 186 4.87 -11.11 26.23
N ARG A 187 6.02 -11.73 26.51
CA ARG A 187 7.33 -11.05 26.70
C ARG A 187 7.67 -10.00 25.64
N GLN A 188 7.26 -10.22 24.39
CA GLN A 188 7.54 -9.32 23.26
C GLN A 188 6.28 -8.87 22.52
N ILE A 189 5.09 -9.27 22.98
CA ILE A 189 3.84 -9.13 22.22
C ILE A 189 2.71 -8.73 23.15
N THR A 190 1.94 -7.75 22.73
CA THR A 190 0.69 -7.35 23.37
C THR A 190 -0.47 -7.59 22.42
N LEU A 191 -1.43 -8.37 22.88
CA LEU A 191 -2.73 -8.54 22.24
C LEU A 191 -3.74 -7.61 22.92
N VAL A 192 -4.56 -6.93 22.12
CA VAL A 192 -5.67 -6.14 22.62
C VAL A 192 -6.95 -6.54 21.91
N SER A 193 -7.99 -6.81 22.70
CA SER A 193 -9.35 -7.04 22.23
C SER A 193 -10.24 -5.89 22.67
N TYR A 194 -10.71 -5.08 21.71
CA TYR A 194 -11.55 -3.90 21.95
C TYR A 194 -12.93 -4.08 21.34
N VAL A 195 -13.97 -3.68 22.05
CA VAL A 195 -15.38 -3.84 21.64
C VAL A 195 -15.94 -2.48 21.20
N PRO A 196 -15.82 -2.07 19.92
CA PRO A 196 -16.42 -0.83 19.42
C PRO A 196 -17.95 -0.80 19.54
N LYS A 197 -18.61 -1.95 19.37
CA LYS A 197 -20.07 -2.13 19.43
C LYS A 197 -20.37 -3.48 20.08
N LYS A 198 -21.54 -3.63 20.70
CA LYS A 198 -21.95 -4.92 21.31
C LYS A 198 -21.77 -6.07 20.31
N ARG A 199 -21.17 -7.16 20.79
CA ARG A 199 -20.90 -8.41 20.04
C ARG A 199 -19.95 -8.24 18.85
N ASP A 200 -19.18 -7.15 18.79
CA ASP A 200 -18.19 -6.92 17.74
C ASP A 200 -16.82 -6.62 18.35
N ALA A 201 -16.06 -7.66 18.71
CA ALA A 201 -14.71 -7.51 19.27
C ALA A 201 -13.60 -7.46 18.19
N MET A 202 -12.82 -6.39 18.14
CA MET A 202 -11.68 -6.26 17.25
C MET A 202 -10.39 -6.64 18.00
N ILE A 203 -9.61 -7.56 17.44
CA ILE A 203 -8.37 -8.05 18.04
C ILE A 203 -7.17 -7.52 17.26
N LEU A 204 -6.28 -6.83 17.94
CA LEU A 204 -4.99 -6.38 17.41
C LEU A 204 -3.84 -7.03 18.16
N LEU A 205 -2.75 -7.21 17.44
CA LEU A 205 -1.45 -7.57 17.98
C LEU A 205 -0.50 -6.40 17.77
N SER A 206 0.27 -6.09 18.81
CA SER A 206 1.37 -5.16 18.76
C SER A 206 2.63 -5.74 19.39
N THR A 207 3.79 -5.49 18.80
CA THR A 207 5.10 -5.71 19.45
C THR A 207 5.80 -4.38 19.77
N LEU A 208 5.07 -3.27 19.71
CA LEU A 208 5.55 -1.91 20.02
C LEU A 208 5.05 -1.43 21.38
N HIS A 209 3.79 -1.73 21.69
CA HIS A 209 3.11 -1.23 22.87
C HIS A 209 3.11 -2.35 23.91
N HIS A 210 3.59 -2.06 25.12
CA HIS A 210 3.70 -3.03 26.22
C HIS A 210 2.94 -2.59 27.47
N ASP A 211 2.08 -1.60 27.33
CA ASP A 211 1.25 -1.08 28.41
C ASP A 211 -0.26 -1.23 28.09
N LYS A 212 -1.08 -0.72 29.01
CA LYS A 212 -2.54 -0.67 28.92
C LYS A 212 -3.03 0.75 28.63
N ALA A 213 -2.27 1.53 27.86
CA ALA A 213 -2.66 2.91 27.58
C ALA A 213 -4.01 2.97 26.84
N ILE A 214 -4.94 3.73 27.41
CA ILE A 214 -6.30 3.93 26.87
C ILE A 214 -6.57 5.44 26.85
N ASP A 215 -7.06 5.92 25.71
CA ASP A 215 -7.53 7.29 25.54
C ASP A 215 -9.02 7.36 25.90
N ASN A 216 -9.31 7.94 27.07
CA ASN A 216 -10.67 8.05 27.60
C ASN A 216 -11.53 9.05 26.79
N GLU A 217 -10.92 10.05 26.17
CA GLU A 217 -11.63 11.05 25.36
C GLU A 217 -12.05 10.46 24.01
N LYS A 218 -11.24 9.54 23.46
CA LYS A 218 -11.51 8.88 22.18
C LYS A 218 -12.30 7.58 22.31
N LYS A 219 -13.37 7.57 23.12
CA LYS A 219 -14.26 6.41 23.35
C LYS A 219 -13.54 5.23 24.00
N ASN A 220 -12.67 5.49 24.98
CA ASN A 220 -11.86 4.48 25.67
C ASN A 220 -11.09 3.56 24.71
N LYS A 221 -10.54 4.15 23.64
CA LYS A 221 -9.76 3.38 22.66
C LYS A 221 -8.35 3.13 23.18
N PRO A 222 -7.87 1.88 23.16
CA PRO A 222 -6.46 1.57 23.35
C PRO A 222 -5.55 2.35 22.41
N GLU A 223 -4.41 2.80 22.91
CA GLU A 223 -3.40 3.51 22.10
C GLU A 223 -2.97 2.69 20.87
N ILE A 224 -2.81 1.37 21.03
CA ILE A 224 -2.54 0.43 19.93
C ILE A 224 -3.52 0.60 18.77
N ILE A 225 -4.81 0.81 19.07
CA ILE A 225 -5.86 0.98 18.06
C ILE A 225 -5.80 2.36 17.42
N LEU A 226 -5.46 3.39 18.20
CA LEU A 226 -5.26 4.73 17.66
C LEU A 226 -4.08 4.75 16.69
N TYR A 227 -2.93 4.21 17.11
CA TYR A 227 -1.73 4.06 16.30
C TYR A 227 -2.00 3.26 15.01
N TYR A 228 -2.68 2.13 15.12
CA TYR A 228 -3.07 1.33 13.96
C TYR A 228 -3.97 2.10 12.99
N ASN A 229 -4.95 2.86 13.49
CA ASN A 229 -5.87 3.62 12.63
C ASN A 229 -5.17 4.76 11.91
N GLU A 230 -4.23 5.44 12.56
CA GLU A 230 -3.41 6.50 11.95
C GLU A 230 -2.62 5.96 10.77
N ILE A 231 -1.93 4.85 10.98
CA ILE A 231 -1.10 4.20 9.95
C ILE A 231 -1.95 3.62 8.82
N LYS A 232 -3.04 2.94 9.17
CA LYS A 232 -3.95 2.36 8.17
C LYS A 232 -4.59 3.44 7.30
N GLY A 233 -4.91 4.60 7.87
CA GLY A 233 -5.48 5.72 7.14
C GLY A 233 -4.59 6.23 6.00
N GLY A 234 -3.27 6.05 6.07
CA GLY A 234 -2.35 6.37 4.96
C GLY A 234 -2.62 5.54 3.70
N VAL A 235 -2.95 4.27 3.85
CA VAL A 235 -3.26 3.38 2.73
C VAL A 235 -4.55 3.78 2.04
N ASP A 236 -5.61 4.06 2.81
CA ASP A 236 -6.90 4.48 2.27
C ASP A 236 -6.76 5.81 1.51
N ARG A 237 -5.91 6.73 2.00
CA ARG A 237 -5.55 7.98 1.29
C ARG A 237 -4.89 7.72 -0.06
N MET A 238 -3.95 6.77 -0.15
CA MET A 238 -3.33 6.36 -1.42
C MET A 238 -4.37 5.86 -2.42
N ASP A 239 -5.19 4.90 -1.98
CA ASP A 239 -6.21 4.29 -2.82
C ASP A 239 -7.21 5.34 -3.31
N GLN A 240 -7.55 6.32 -2.47
CA GLN A 240 -8.37 7.46 -2.85
C GLN A 240 -7.68 8.36 -3.89
N MET A 241 -6.40 8.72 -3.70
CA MET A 241 -5.65 9.54 -4.66
C MET A 241 -5.56 8.88 -6.04
N VAL A 242 -5.27 7.58 -6.09
CA VAL A 242 -5.17 6.82 -7.35
C VAL A 242 -6.53 6.68 -8.03
N GLN A 243 -7.62 6.60 -7.27
CA GLN A 243 -8.97 6.56 -7.82
C GLN A 243 -9.41 7.94 -8.36
N THR A 244 -9.17 9.00 -7.60
CA THR A 244 -9.53 10.38 -7.96
C THR A 244 -8.74 10.87 -9.17
N TYR A 245 -7.42 10.69 -9.18
CA TYR A 245 -6.52 11.16 -10.24
C TYR A 245 -6.13 10.03 -11.21
N SER A 246 -7.14 9.29 -11.65
CA SER A 246 -6.97 8.11 -12.50
C SER A 246 -6.87 8.45 -13.99
N CYS A 247 -5.89 7.87 -14.67
CA CYS A 247 -5.78 7.86 -16.14
C CYS A 247 -6.37 6.59 -16.77
N LYS A 248 -7.11 5.78 -16.01
CA LYS A 248 -7.67 4.50 -16.48
C LYS A 248 -8.64 4.73 -17.64
N ARG A 249 -8.48 3.92 -18.69
CA ARG A 249 -9.38 3.88 -19.84
C ARG A 249 -9.90 2.46 -20.05
N LYS A 250 -11.11 2.35 -20.60
CA LYS A 250 -11.68 1.06 -21.01
C LYS A 250 -10.73 0.41 -22.03
N THR A 251 -10.24 -0.77 -21.70
CA THR A 251 -9.38 -1.58 -22.57
C THR A 251 -9.71 -3.06 -22.42
N LYS A 252 -9.54 -3.82 -23.51
CA LYS A 252 -9.62 -5.29 -23.49
C LYS A 252 -8.27 -5.94 -23.18
N HIS A 253 -7.19 -5.16 -23.19
CA HIS A 253 -5.82 -5.62 -23.01
C HIS A 253 -5.35 -5.33 -21.58
N TRP A 254 -5.22 -6.37 -20.74
CA TRP A 254 -4.88 -6.23 -19.33
C TRP A 254 -3.53 -5.52 -19.06
N PRO A 255 -2.46 -5.67 -19.88
CA PRO A 255 -1.20 -4.93 -19.71
C PRO A 255 -1.41 -3.42 -19.75
N MET A 256 -2.33 -2.93 -20.58
CA MET A 256 -2.69 -1.50 -20.60
C MET A 256 -3.42 -1.08 -19.34
N THR A 257 -4.26 -1.94 -18.76
CA THR A 257 -4.91 -1.64 -17.46
C THR A 257 -3.84 -1.49 -16.37
N PHE A 258 -2.85 -2.39 -16.37
CA PHE A 258 -1.72 -2.33 -15.46
C PHE A 258 -0.91 -1.04 -15.64
N PHE A 259 -0.54 -0.72 -16.88
CA PHE A 259 0.18 0.51 -17.23
C PHE A 259 -0.54 1.78 -16.79
N PHE A 260 -1.85 1.90 -17.01
CA PHE A 260 -2.61 3.07 -16.52
C PHE A 260 -2.58 3.22 -15.00
N ASN A 261 -2.46 2.11 -14.27
CA ASN A 261 -2.32 2.15 -12.82
C ASN A 261 -0.92 2.54 -12.35
N MET A 262 0.10 2.46 -13.21
CA MET A 262 1.45 2.96 -12.90
C MET A 262 1.51 4.50 -12.79
N ILE A 263 0.39 5.21 -12.99
CA ILE A 263 0.20 6.61 -12.58
C ILE A 263 0.45 6.84 -11.08
N VAL A 264 0.51 5.77 -10.28
CA VAL A 264 1.07 5.78 -8.91
C VAL A 264 2.44 6.47 -8.87
N GLY A 265 3.23 6.41 -9.96
CA GLY A 265 4.48 7.17 -10.08
C GLY A 265 4.29 8.69 -10.03
N ALA A 266 3.15 9.22 -10.48
CA ALA A 266 2.83 10.65 -10.36
C ALA A 266 2.53 11.02 -8.90
N VAL A 267 1.87 10.15 -8.13
CA VAL A 267 1.69 10.32 -6.68
C VAL A 267 3.06 10.31 -5.99
N ALA A 268 3.92 9.35 -6.34
CA ALA A 268 5.29 9.29 -5.81
C ALA A 268 6.09 10.58 -6.11
N ALA A 269 6.02 11.07 -7.34
CA ALA A 269 6.67 12.32 -7.74
C ALA A 269 6.11 13.54 -6.97
N PHE A 270 4.79 13.59 -6.77
CA PHE A 270 4.14 14.65 -5.99
C PHE A 270 4.59 14.64 -4.53
N VAL A 271 4.72 13.46 -3.91
CA VAL A 271 5.22 13.32 -2.54
C VAL A 271 6.66 13.82 -2.43
N VAL A 272 7.55 13.39 -3.34
CA VAL A 272 8.96 13.86 -3.37
C VAL A 272 9.04 15.37 -3.54
N TRP A 273 8.23 15.94 -4.43
CA TRP A 273 8.17 17.39 -4.64
C TRP A 273 7.71 18.12 -3.37
N THR A 274 6.66 17.63 -2.71
CA THR A 274 6.13 18.24 -1.48
C THR A 274 7.16 18.24 -0.35
N ILE A 275 7.90 17.13 -0.18
CA ILE A 275 8.95 17.02 0.83
C ILE A 275 10.09 18.00 0.53
N LYS A 276 10.54 18.06 -0.72
CA LYS A 276 11.61 19.00 -1.12
C LYS A 276 11.17 20.45 -0.95
N LYS A 277 9.96 20.80 -1.37
CA LYS A 277 9.40 22.16 -1.22
C LYS A 277 9.36 22.58 0.26
N SER A 278 8.83 21.73 1.14
CA SER A 278 8.80 22.01 2.59
C SER A 278 10.19 22.17 3.21
N THR A 279 11.20 21.54 2.60
CA THR A 279 12.59 21.65 3.04
C THR A 279 13.20 22.98 2.58
N MET A 280 12.87 23.43 1.37
CA MET A 280 13.30 24.71 0.82
C MET A 280 12.71 25.87 1.62
N GLU A 281 11.41 25.84 1.89
CA GLU A 281 10.71 26.87 2.67
C GLU A 281 11.24 26.96 4.12
N ARG A 282 11.63 25.84 4.73
CA ARG A 282 12.30 25.82 6.05
C ARG A 282 13.69 26.44 6.05
N LYS A 283 14.45 26.28 4.96
CA LYS A 283 15.78 26.90 4.83
C LYS A 283 15.68 28.42 4.63
N GLU A 284 14.68 28.89 3.90
CA GLU A 284 14.42 30.32 3.70
C GLU A 284 13.99 31.00 5.01
N THR A 285 13.11 30.37 5.79
CA THR A 285 12.70 30.88 7.11
C THR A 285 13.84 30.86 8.14
N SER A 286 14.69 29.81 8.13
CA SER A 286 15.85 29.74 9.02
C SER A 286 16.97 30.71 8.64
N SER A 287 17.10 31.10 7.36
CA SER A 287 18.03 32.15 6.92
C SER A 287 17.51 33.57 7.17
N SER A 288 16.20 33.72 7.42
CA SER A 288 15.55 35.01 7.70
C SER A 288 15.46 35.35 9.20
N THR A 289 16.00 34.49 10.08
CA THR A 289 16.12 34.80 11.50
C THR A 289 17.33 35.72 11.71
N VAL A 290 17.15 37.00 11.41
CA VAL A 290 18.05 38.08 11.85
C VAL A 290 17.95 38.13 13.37
N ILE A 291 19.02 37.74 14.04
CA ILE A 291 19.17 37.93 15.49
C ILE A 291 19.25 39.44 15.72
N PHE A 292 18.16 40.05 16.17
CA PHE A 292 18.22 41.38 16.77
C PHE A 292 18.94 41.25 18.11
N VAL A 293 20.26 41.45 18.11
CA VAL A 293 20.99 41.72 19.34
C VAL A 293 20.70 43.16 19.72
N THR A 294 19.76 43.35 20.64
CA THR A 294 19.55 44.65 21.29
C THR A 294 20.77 44.92 22.17
N ILE A 295 21.69 45.75 21.69
CA ILE A 295 22.77 46.31 22.52
C ILE A 295 22.14 47.46 23.30
N GLY A 296 21.88 47.24 24.59
CA GLY A 296 21.51 48.30 25.51
C GLY A 296 22.72 49.19 25.80
N PHE A 297 22.53 50.50 25.67
CA PHE A 297 23.28 51.52 26.39
C PHE A 297 22.40 52.05 27.52
#